data_AF-A0A0F3LFS2-F1
#
_entry.id   AF-A0A0F3LFS2-F1
#
_cell.length_a   1.000
_cell.length_b   1.000
_cell.length_c   1.000
_cell.angle_alpha   90.00
_cell.angle_beta   90.00
_cell.angle_gamma   90.00
#
_symmetry.space_group_name_H-M   'P 1'
#
loop_
_entity.id
_entity.type
_entity.pdbx_description
1 polymer ?
#
loop_
_entity_poly.entity_id
_entity_poly.type
_entity_poly.pdbx_seq_one_letter_code
_entity_poly.pdbx_strand_id
1 'polypeptide(L)'
;MIAAAFALLILQQTTPTVVWNAPAPEAVVETPAPPPEHDVPAWGLADPFGFERARCSPLVRGRKSMAECQTEVREQLAIAMGPDLPEALRPSGMAGDCQMIRASAAGSDYAVQCGPQSRTAAAPSSLREMDCRPRPVEGGFSSECRPVDGADKKGLSLTLWGDKD
;
A
#
# COMPACT_ATOMS: atom_id res chain seq x y z
N MET A 1 92.06 3.57 22.51
CA MET A 1 91.32 2.64 21.61
C MET A 1 90.25 1.80 22.34
N ILE A 2 90.06 1.90 23.67
CA ILE A 2 89.03 1.13 24.40
C ILE A 2 87.71 1.90 24.54
N ALA A 3 87.76 3.24 24.58
CA ALA A 3 86.56 4.08 24.74
C ALA A 3 85.59 4.03 23.53
N ALA A 4 86.10 3.80 22.32
CA ALA A 4 85.25 3.71 21.11
C ALA A 4 84.49 2.37 21.03
N ALA A 5 84.99 1.32 21.66
CA ALA A 5 84.36 0.00 21.66
C ALA A 5 83.14 -0.07 22.61
N PHE A 6 83.15 0.70 23.70
CA PHE A 6 82.03 0.73 24.65
C PHE A 6 80.82 1.54 24.12
N ALA A 7 81.04 2.56 23.30
CA ALA A 7 79.95 3.35 22.72
C ALA A 7 79.10 2.56 21.70
N LEU A 8 79.70 1.59 21.00
CA LEU A 8 78.99 0.73 20.04
C LEU A 8 78.14 -0.36 20.71
N LEU A 9 78.45 -0.73 21.95
CA LEU A 9 77.73 -1.77 22.69
C LEU A 9 76.43 -1.26 23.34
N ILE A 10 76.29 0.04 23.54
CA ILE A 10 75.09 0.64 24.14
C ILE A 10 73.95 0.80 23.11
N LEU A 11 74.25 0.88 21.81
CA LEU A 11 73.24 1.01 20.76
C LEU A 11 72.56 -0.30 20.34
N GLN A 12 72.95 -1.46 20.89
CA GLN A 12 72.36 -2.76 20.53
C GLN A 12 71.24 -3.24 21.48
N GLN A 13 70.73 -2.38 22.36
CA GLN A 13 69.61 -2.73 23.23
C GLN A 13 68.29 -2.68 22.45
N THR A 14 67.95 -3.78 21.77
CA THR A 14 66.61 -4.01 21.25
C THR A 14 65.64 -4.08 22.41
N THR A 15 64.68 -3.15 22.45
CA THR A 15 63.62 -3.14 23.47
C THR A 15 62.81 -4.43 23.36
N PRO A 16 62.65 -5.23 24.44
CA PRO A 16 61.75 -6.37 24.41
C PRO A 16 60.32 -5.83 24.29
N THR A 17 59.73 -5.97 23.10
CA THR A 17 58.31 -5.71 22.88
C THR A 17 57.51 -6.80 23.58
N VAL A 18 57.00 -6.49 24.77
CA VAL A 18 56.02 -7.34 25.47
C VAL A 18 54.71 -7.29 24.69
N VAL A 19 54.49 -8.32 23.86
CA VAL A 19 53.22 -8.52 23.16
C VAL A 19 52.28 -9.24 24.13
N TRP A 20 51.33 -8.50 24.71
CA TRP A 20 50.21 -9.10 25.43
C TRP A 20 49.34 -9.82 24.41
N ASN A 21 49.31 -11.14 24.47
CA ASN A 21 48.44 -11.96 23.64
C ASN A 21 47.01 -11.79 24.19
N ALA A 22 46.28 -10.80 23.67
CA ALA A 22 44.86 -10.65 24.01
C ALA A 22 44.13 -11.89 23.47
N PRO A 23 43.38 -12.65 24.29
CA PRO A 23 42.56 -13.73 23.78
C PRO A 23 41.64 -13.17 22.71
N ALA A 24 41.54 -13.87 21.58
CA ALA A 24 40.65 -13.50 20.49
C ALA A 24 39.25 -13.24 21.08
N PRO A 25 38.58 -12.12 20.73
CA PRO A 25 37.25 -11.86 21.24
C PRO A 25 36.36 -13.05 20.89
N GLU A 26 35.81 -13.68 21.92
CA GLU A 26 34.85 -14.77 21.74
C GLU A 26 33.74 -14.27 20.82
N ALA A 27 33.42 -15.07 19.80
CA ALA A 27 32.33 -14.75 18.90
C ALA A 27 31.06 -14.60 19.74
N VAL A 28 30.50 -13.39 19.76
CA VAL A 28 29.21 -13.13 20.39
C VAL A 28 28.20 -14.02 19.68
N VAL A 29 27.79 -15.10 20.33
CA VAL A 29 26.68 -15.92 19.87
C VAL A 29 25.44 -15.05 20.05
N GLU A 30 24.99 -14.45 18.96
CA GLU A 30 23.74 -13.70 18.91
C GLU A 30 22.62 -14.66 19.30
N THR A 31 22.13 -14.53 20.52
CA THR A 31 20.97 -15.29 20.97
C THR A 31 19.78 -14.81 20.15
N PRO A 32 19.06 -15.71 19.43
CA PRO A 32 17.90 -15.30 18.65
C PRO A 32 16.90 -14.58 19.56
N ALA A 33 16.47 -13.39 19.14
CA ALA A 33 15.45 -12.66 19.86
C ALA A 33 14.19 -13.53 19.99
N PRO A 34 13.50 -13.51 21.15
CA PRO A 34 12.25 -14.24 21.30
C PRO A 34 11.25 -13.77 20.22
N PRO A 35 10.42 -14.69 19.69
CA PRO A 35 9.46 -14.33 18.66
C PRO A 35 8.50 -13.25 19.19
N PRO A 36 8.13 -12.26 18.36
CA PRO A 36 7.17 -11.25 18.77
C PRO A 36 5.85 -11.91 19.16
N GLU A 37 5.35 -11.57 20.35
CA GLU A 37 4.07 -12.06 20.85
C GLU A 37 2.90 -11.35 20.15
N HIS A 38 1.79 -12.06 19.97
CA HIS A 38 0.56 -11.51 19.37
C HIS A 38 -0.68 -11.82 20.21
N ASP A 39 -1.66 -10.93 20.16
CA ASP A 39 -2.94 -11.07 20.90
C ASP A 39 -4.10 -11.60 20.05
N VAL A 40 -3.80 -12.21 18.90
CA VAL A 40 -4.83 -12.73 17.97
C VAL A 40 -5.41 -14.06 18.51
N PRO A 41 -6.73 -14.14 18.78
CA PRO A 41 -7.38 -15.37 19.22
C PRO A 41 -7.51 -16.37 18.06
N ALA A 42 -7.68 -17.66 18.37
CA ALA A 42 -7.76 -18.73 17.37
C ALA A 42 -8.84 -18.51 16.29
N TRP A 43 -10.00 -17.94 16.65
CA TRP A 43 -11.03 -17.61 15.67
C TRP A 43 -10.62 -16.49 14.71
N GLY A 44 -9.74 -15.59 15.16
CA GLY A 44 -9.20 -14.50 14.33
C GLY A 44 -8.13 -14.99 13.34
N LEU A 45 -7.45 -16.10 13.65
CA LEU A 45 -6.59 -16.79 12.68
C LEU A 45 -7.42 -17.50 11.60
N ALA A 46 -8.60 -18.01 11.97
CA ALA A 46 -9.52 -18.66 11.04
C ALA A 46 -10.29 -17.66 10.14
N ASP A 47 -10.66 -16.49 10.67
CA ASP A 47 -11.28 -15.40 9.90
C ASP A 47 -10.60 -14.04 10.22
N PRO A 48 -9.50 -13.71 9.53
CA PRO A 48 -8.74 -12.49 9.81
C PRO A 48 -9.50 -11.21 9.40
N PHE A 49 -10.37 -11.29 8.40
CA PHE A 49 -11.24 -10.16 8.02
C PHE A 49 -12.34 -9.94 9.05
N GLY A 50 -12.96 -11.01 9.56
CA GLY A 50 -13.91 -10.94 10.66
C GLY A 50 -13.28 -10.35 11.92
N PHE A 51 -12.03 -10.72 12.21
CA PHE A 51 -11.28 -10.17 13.33
C PHE A 51 -11.04 -8.66 13.22
N GLU A 52 -10.56 -8.17 12.07
CA GLU A 52 -10.39 -6.73 11.82
C GLU A 52 -11.71 -5.98 11.98
N ARG A 53 -12.81 -6.49 11.39
CA ARG A 53 -14.14 -5.86 11.52
C ARG A 53 -14.63 -5.80 12.96
N ALA A 54 -14.42 -6.87 13.73
CA ALA A 54 -14.84 -6.92 15.12
C ALA A 54 -14.05 -5.91 15.98
N ARG A 55 -12.73 -5.87 15.82
CA ARG A 55 -11.85 -4.98 16.59
C ARG A 55 -11.96 -3.52 16.19
N CYS A 56 -12.15 -3.23 14.91
CA CYS A 56 -12.30 -1.86 14.40
C CYS A 56 -13.75 -1.40 14.28
N SER A 57 -14.69 -2.14 14.86
CA SER A 57 -16.06 -1.67 15.00
C SER A 57 -16.11 -0.36 15.82
N PRO A 58 -17.04 0.57 15.54
CA PRO A 58 -17.12 1.86 16.24
C PRO A 58 -17.22 1.74 17.76
N LEU A 59 -17.86 0.67 18.25
CA LEU A 59 -18.02 0.40 19.68
C LEU A 59 -16.71 -0.02 20.35
N VAL A 60 -15.86 -0.78 19.64
CA VAL A 60 -14.60 -1.30 20.20
C VAL A 60 -13.46 -0.30 20.03
N ARG A 61 -13.35 0.35 18.86
CA ARG A 61 -12.25 1.32 18.59
C ARG A 61 -12.40 2.63 19.39
N GLY A 62 -13.61 2.96 19.83
CA GLY A 62 -13.90 4.19 20.54
C GLY A 62 -13.48 5.43 19.76
N ARG A 63 -12.53 6.20 20.31
CA ARG A 63 -12.04 7.44 19.69
C ARG A 63 -10.94 7.24 18.64
N LYS A 64 -10.31 6.05 18.59
CA LYS A 64 -9.25 5.79 17.59
C LYS A 64 -9.82 5.90 16.19
N SER A 65 -9.05 6.48 15.27
CA SER A 65 -9.46 6.54 13.86
C SER A 65 -9.56 5.11 13.27
N MET A 66 -10.29 4.97 12.17
CA MET A 66 -10.36 3.68 11.48
C MET A 66 -8.97 3.25 11.01
N ALA A 67 -8.22 4.16 10.40
CA ALA A 67 -6.89 3.89 9.87
C ALA A 67 -5.93 3.38 10.96
N GLU A 68 -5.87 4.06 12.12
CA GLU A 68 -5.02 3.62 13.24
C GLU A 68 -5.41 2.23 13.74
N CYS A 69 -6.71 1.96 13.91
CA CYS A 69 -7.15 0.64 14.36
C CYS A 69 -6.77 -0.45 13.35
N GLN A 70 -6.96 -0.20 12.05
CA GLN A 70 -6.63 -1.17 11.01
C GLN A 70 -5.14 -1.46 10.97
N THR A 71 -4.29 -0.44 11.10
CA THR A 71 -2.83 -0.61 11.16
C THR A 71 -2.44 -1.51 12.34
N GLU A 72 -2.89 -1.17 13.56
CA GLU A 72 -2.57 -1.96 14.76
C GLU A 72 -3.04 -3.42 14.64
N VAL A 73 -4.27 -3.65 14.17
CA VAL A 73 -4.82 -5.01 14.03
C VAL A 73 -4.09 -5.80 12.95
N ARG A 74 -3.72 -5.17 11.84
CA ARG A 74 -2.99 -5.83 10.74
C ARG A 74 -1.56 -6.17 11.12
N GLU A 75 -0.90 -5.36 11.93
CA GLU A 75 0.41 -5.68 12.51
C GLU A 75 0.33 -6.94 13.39
N GLN A 76 -0.69 -7.02 14.26
CA GLN A 76 -0.93 -8.20 15.09
C GLN A 76 -1.21 -9.46 14.25
N LEU A 77 -2.00 -9.33 13.19
CA LEU A 77 -2.25 -10.42 12.24
C LEU A 77 -1.00 -10.83 11.46
N ALA A 78 -0.14 -9.87 11.11
CA ALA A 78 1.13 -10.15 10.43
C ALA A 78 2.12 -10.90 11.33
N ILE A 79 2.17 -10.56 12.62
CA ILE A 79 2.95 -11.32 13.60
C ILE A 79 2.40 -12.74 13.75
N ALA A 80 1.06 -12.89 13.81
CA ALA A 80 0.42 -14.17 14.08
C ALA A 80 0.39 -15.15 12.90
N MET A 81 0.23 -14.63 11.68
CA MET A 81 0.07 -15.46 10.46
C MET A 81 1.29 -15.42 9.55
N GLY A 82 2.16 -14.41 9.68
CA GLY A 82 3.33 -14.22 8.83
C GLY A 82 2.99 -14.30 7.34
N PRO A 83 3.56 -15.27 6.59
CA PRO A 83 3.33 -15.42 5.16
C PRO A 83 1.90 -15.83 4.79
N ASP A 84 1.16 -16.46 5.72
CA ASP A 84 -0.20 -16.94 5.49
C ASP A 84 -1.24 -15.80 5.55
N LEU A 85 -0.81 -14.58 5.89
CA LEU A 85 -1.69 -13.42 5.92
C LEU A 85 -2.16 -13.05 4.50
N PRO A 86 -3.49 -12.91 4.27
CA PRO A 86 -4.02 -12.45 3.00
C PRO A 86 -3.45 -11.08 2.59
N GLU A 87 -3.15 -10.92 1.30
CA GLU A 87 -2.54 -9.70 0.74
C GLU A 87 -3.27 -8.41 1.16
N ALA A 88 -4.60 -8.43 1.11
CA ALA A 88 -5.42 -7.25 1.43
C ALA A 88 -5.30 -6.77 2.89
N LEU A 89 -4.82 -7.64 3.79
CA LEU A 89 -4.62 -7.36 5.20
C LEU A 89 -3.17 -7.07 5.56
N ARG A 90 -2.24 -7.14 4.59
CA ARG A 90 -0.85 -6.79 4.89
C ARG A 90 -0.74 -5.33 5.29
N PRO A 91 0.09 -5.02 6.30
CA PRO A 91 0.43 -3.64 6.63
C PRO A 91 1.02 -2.94 5.41
N SER A 92 0.59 -1.71 5.15
CA SER A 92 1.13 -0.88 4.06
C SER A 92 2.65 -0.74 4.23
N GLY A 93 3.42 -1.04 3.18
CA GLY A 93 4.88 -1.00 3.23
C GLY A 93 5.56 -2.36 3.49
N MET A 94 4.81 -3.45 3.68
CA MET A 94 5.37 -4.80 3.53
C MET A 94 5.52 -5.12 2.03
N ALA A 95 6.73 -5.51 1.63
CA ALA A 95 7.19 -5.72 0.25
C ALA A 95 6.15 -6.43 -0.65
N GLY A 96 5.43 -5.64 -1.46
CA GLY A 96 4.37 -6.10 -2.37
C GLY A 96 3.67 -4.97 -3.12
N ASP A 97 3.70 -3.74 -2.59
CA ASP A 97 2.99 -2.58 -3.12
C ASP A 97 3.65 -1.89 -4.34
N CYS A 98 4.45 -2.61 -5.11
CA CYS A 98 5.09 -2.10 -6.32
C CYS A 98 4.26 -2.52 -7.54
N GLN A 99 3.53 -1.57 -8.13
CA GLN A 99 2.75 -1.81 -9.35
C GLN A 99 3.35 -1.03 -10.54
N MET A 100 3.28 -1.63 -11.72
CA MET A 100 3.62 -0.96 -12.98
C MET A 100 2.49 -0.01 -13.36
N ILE A 101 2.74 1.29 -13.26
CA ILE A 101 1.82 2.35 -13.71
C ILE A 101 2.26 2.89 -15.07
N ARG A 102 1.30 3.28 -15.92
CA ARG A 102 1.63 3.97 -17.17
C ARG A 102 2.11 5.39 -16.84
N ALA A 103 3.40 5.67 -17.03
CA ALA A 103 3.97 6.98 -16.74
C ALA A 103 3.59 7.97 -17.85
N SER A 104 2.92 9.07 -17.51
CA SER A 104 2.55 10.11 -18.50
C SER A 104 3.68 11.10 -18.81
N ALA A 105 4.87 10.94 -18.21
CA ALA A 105 5.99 11.85 -18.43
C ALA A 105 7.35 11.12 -18.40
N ALA A 106 8.00 11.13 -19.57
CA ALA A 106 9.43 10.94 -19.86
C ALA A 106 10.13 9.67 -19.33
N GLY A 107 10.22 8.65 -20.20
CA GLY A 107 11.38 7.73 -20.24
C GLY A 107 11.05 6.28 -20.58
N SER A 108 9.90 5.78 -20.13
CA SER A 108 9.35 4.48 -20.51
C SER A 108 7.85 4.46 -20.27
N ASP A 109 7.09 3.71 -21.08
CA ASP A 109 5.62 3.66 -21.01
C ASP A 109 5.09 3.13 -19.67
N TYR A 110 5.95 2.51 -18.86
CA TYR A 110 5.60 1.92 -17.57
C TYR A 110 6.67 2.23 -16.53
N ALA A 111 6.26 2.79 -15.39
CA ALA A 111 7.11 2.99 -14.21
C ALA A 111 6.61 2.11 -13.06
N VAL A 112 7.53 1.53 -12.29
CA VAL A 112 7.17 0.83 -11.04
C VAL A 112 6.95 1.88 -9.96
N GLN A 113 5.72 2.04 -9.49
CA GLN A 113 5.41 2.87 -8.33
C GLN A 113 5.22 1.96 -7.11
N CYS A 114 6.14 2.08 -6.15
CA CYS A 114 6.07 1.42 -4.86
C CYS A 114 5.49 2.38 -3.83
N GLY A 115 4.45 1.96 -3.11
CA GLY A 115 3.86 2.73 -2.01
C GLY A 115 2.32 2.81 -2.07
N PRO A 116 1.69 3.41 -1.06
CA PRO A 116 0.24 3.49 -0.95
C PRO A 116 -0.33 4.19 -2.18
N GLN A 117 -1.07 3.44 -2.99
CA GLN A 117 -1.70 3.95 -4.19
C GLN A 117 -2.75 4.98 -3.79
N SER A 118 -2.60 6.22 -4.25
CA SER A 118 -3.72 7.14 -4.26
C SER A 118 -4.73 6.58 -5.25
N ARG A 119 -5.87 6.08 -4.75
CA ARG A 119 -7.04 5.92 -5.61
C ARG A 119 -7.46 7.33 -5.98
N THR A 120 -6.94 7.85 -7.08
CA THR A 120 -7.59 8.96 -7.76
C THR A 120 -8.97 8.42 -8.10
N ALA A 121 -9.98 8.83 -7.34
CA ALA A 121 -11.35 8.57 -7.69
C ALA A 121 -11.50 9.17 -9.08
N ALA A 122 -11.46 8.34 -10.12
CA ALA A 122 -11.87 8.75 -11.44
C ALA A 122 -13.30 9.24 -11.22
N ALA A 123 -13.49 10.56 -11.26
CA ALA A 123 -14.80 11.14 -11.11
C ALA A 123 -15.71 10.35 -12.05
N PRO A 124 -16.82 9.78 -11.56
CA PRO A 124 -17.70 9.01 -12.43
C PRO A 124 -18.03 9.91 -13.60
N SER A 125 -17.77 9.45 -14.83
CA SER A 125 -18.30 10.09 -16.01
C SER A 125 -19.79 10.21 -15.77
N SER A 126 -20.27 11.44 -15.53
CA SER A 126 -21.56 11.74 -14.90
C SER A 126 -22.62 10.69 -15.22
N LEU A 127 -23.00 9.87 -14.24
CA LEU A 127 -24.14 8.97 -14.38
C LEU A 127 -25.35 9.87 -14.67
N ARG A 128 -25.87 9.82 -15.89
CA ARG A 128 -27.04 10.59 -16.31
C ARG A 128 -28.26 9.70 -16.29
N GLU A 129 -29.33 10.22 -15.70
CA GLU A 129 -30.63 9.57 -15.70
C GLU A 129 -31.24 9.61 -17.12
N MET A 130 -31.80 8.47 -17.56
CA MET A 130 -32.40 8.29 -18.88
C MET A 130 -33.86 7.89 -18.73
N ASP A 131 -34.79 8.63 -19.36
CA ASP A 131 -36.20 8.24 -19.50
C ASP A 131 -36.34 7.39 -20.77
N CYS A 132 -36.62 6.09 -20.61
CA CYS A 132 -36.82 5.15 -21.70
C CYS A 132 -38.32 4.85 -21.86
N ARG A 133 -38.89 5.26 -23.00
CA ARG A 133 -40.31 5.01 -23.29
C ARG A 133 -40.49 3.94 -24.36
N PRO A 134 -41.34 2.92 -24.12
CA PRO A 134 -41.64 1.91 -25.13
C PRO A 134 -42.52 2.51 -26.25
N ARG A 135 -42.18 2.20 -27.50
CA ARG A 135 -42.92 2.56 -28.71
C ARG A 135 -43.32 1.28 -29.45
N PRO A 136 -44.58 1.15 -29.88
CA PRO A 136 -44.95 0.07 -30.77
C PRO A 136 -44.25 0.26 -32.12
N VAL A 137 -43.64 -0.80 -32.62
CA VAL A 137 -43.08 -0.90 -33.98
C VAL A 137 -43.67 -2.15 -34.65
N GLU A 138 -43.64 -2.19 -35.98
CA GLU A 138 -44.18 -3.35 -36.70
C GLU A 138 -43.43 -4.62 -36.28
N GLY A 139 -44.13 -5.54 -35.61
CA GLY A 139 -43.55 -6.77 -35.06
C GLY A 139 -43.05 -6.71 -33.61
N GLY A 140 -43.26 -5.62 -32.86
CA GLY A 140 -42.92 -5.60 -31.42
C GLY A 140 -42.90 -4.22 -30.77
N PHE A 141 -42.05 -4.07 -29.75
CA PHE A 141 -41.82 -2.81 -29.05
C PHE A 141 -40.34 -2.46 -29.09
N SER A 142 -40.01 -1.21 -29.39
CA SER A 142 -38.67 -0.64 -29.23
C SER A 142 -38.66 0.36 -28.07
N SER A 143 -37.51 0.55 -27.43
CA SER A 143 -37.34 1.58 -26.39
C SER A 143 -36.49 2.73 -26.93
N GLU A 144 -37.06 3.94 -26.92
CA GLU A 144 -36.31 5.16 -27.18
C GLU A 144 -35.95 5.80 -25.82
N CYS A 145 -34.66 5.90 -25.52
CA CYS A 145 -34.16 6.49 -24.28
C CYS A 145 -33.65 7.91 -24.50
N ARG A 146 -34.12 8.87 -23.71
CA ARG A 146 -33.66 10.26 -23.74
C ARG A 146 -33.13 10.71 -22.37
N PRO A 147 -32.07 11.54 -22.33
CA PRO A 147 -31.58 12.09 -21.07
C PRO A 147 -32.65 12.99 -20.43
N VAL A 148 -32.91 12.79 -19.13
CA VAL A 148 -33.96 13.55 -18.40
C VAL A 148 -33.66 15.06 -18.42
N ASP A 149 -32.39 15.43 -18.31
CA ASP A 149 -31.93 16.85 -18.33
C ASP A 149 -31.90 17.47 -19.74
N GLY A 150 -32.26 16.72 -20.79
CA GLY A 150 -32.21 17.17 -22.19
C GLY A 150 -33.51 17.84 -22.69
N ALA A 151 -34.56 17.87 -21.86
CA ALA A 151 -35.91 18.24 -22.29
C ALA A 151 -36.14 19.75 -22.50
N ASP A 152 -35.28 20.63 -21.98
CA ASP A 152 -35.59 22.06 -21.88
C ASP A 152 -35.29 22.93 -23.12
N LYS A 153 -34.80 22.39 -24.25
CA LYS A 153 -34.29 23.28 -25.34
C LYS A 153 -34.71 23.01 -26.77
N LYS A 154 -35.70 22.15 -27.04
CA LYS A 154 -36.23 22.02 -28.41
C LYS A 154 -37.75 22.12 -28.42
N GLY A 155 -38.23 23.36 -28.44
CA GLY A 155 -39.62 23.67 -28.77
C GLY A 155 -39.96 23.15 -30.18
N LEU A 156 -41.21 22.74 -30.36
CA LEU A 156 -41.72 22.20 -31.61
C LEU A 156 -42.05 23.36 -32.56
N SER A 157 -41.31 23.48 -33.66
CA SER A 157 -41.60 24.44 -34.73
C SER A 157 -42.64 23.84 -35.68
N LEU A 158 -43.82 24.45 -35.74
CA LEU A 158 -44.88 24.12 -36.70
C LEU A 158 -45.01 25.28 -37.68
N THR A 159 -44.71 25.04 -38.95
CA THR A 159 -45.00 25.98 -40.04
C THR A 159 -46.39 25.67 -40.60
N LEU A 160 -47.37 26.50 -40.26
CA LEU A 160 -48.66 26.51 -40.94
C LEU A 160 -48.54 27.36 -42.22
N TRP A 161 -48.67 26.71 -43.36
CA TRP A 161 -48.87 27.39 -44.65
C TRP A 161 -50.36 27.42 -44.93
N GLY A 162 -50.92 28.62 -45.01
CA GLY A 162 -52.27 28.89 -45.50
C GLY A 162 -52.16 29.68 -46.80
N ASP A 163 -52.61 29.07 -47.89
CA ASP A 163 -52.78 29.72 -49.17
C ASP A 163 -53.92 30.73 -49.07
N LYS A 164 -53.72 31.93 -49.62
CA LYS A 164 -54.76 32.96 -49.69
C LYS A 164 -54.81 33.45 -51.13
N ASP A 165 -55.75 32.84 -51.85
CA ASP A 165 -56.38 33.24 -53.12
C ASP A 165 -55.48 33.84 -54.21
#